data_AF-A0A8H4PFD3-F1
#
_entry.id   AF-A0A8H4PFD3-F1
#
_cell.length_a   1.000
_cell.length_b   1.000
_cell.length_c   1.000
_cell.angle_alpha   90.00
_cell.angle_beta   90.00
_cell.angle_gamma   90.00
#
_symmetry.space_group_name_H-M   'P 1'
#
loop_
_entity.id
_entity.type
_entity.pdbx_description
1 polymer ?
#
loop_
_entity_poly.entity_id
_entity_poly.type
_entity_poly.pdbx_seq_one_letter_code
_entity_poly.pdbx_strand_id
1 'polypeptide(L)'
;MCRFLVYKGSDEILLSKLILDPTHSILKQSFDSRLRLDTRRGQNNADGFGIGFYTDPKLGSAPCLFTSTIPAWNCTNLQRIASKTASRLIFGHVRATTEGSLSEDNCHPFTHGSLMWMHNGGLGGWKYIKRRLGERLADKWYLGVKGGTDSEWAFALFLDTLERLGHDPSACPETGFGPTVLRKAMERTIAQINEMTDAIPESILQNEDVDTRSLLNFAVTDGHSVICTRYISSSSDEAASLYYSSGTQWTTRTKAANDRQYQMERRDKGADIVLVASEPLTFERENWVNVPTNSILTIHRQTVMVHPIIDKYFERDPHHIRSSAFVQAKGLTSNEKTRSDSASPAAIDRHQHELDGYRKMMTTTLQFGPSRSLSPDLTRRSRTPASARETPTPVSHSVQASPPPSEPSNKPTPAQGNIKVKRRSIQPLESNNGSTTDLDQISDTDEPTRADVRNPRKLSQYFPELTFVTNAGP
;
A
#
# COMPACT_ATOMS: atom_id res chain seq x y z
N MET A 1 1.90 6.57 -14.24
CA MET A 1 1.38 6.13 -12.93
C MET A 1 2.36 5.19 -12.27
N CYS A 2 2.35 5.09 -10.94
CA CYS A 2 3.33 4.37 -10.14
C CYS A 2 3.36 2.85 -10.40
N ARG A 3 4.20 2.10 -9.67
CA ARG A 3 4.15 0.63 -9.56
C ARG A 3 4.40 0.19 -8.12
N PHE A 4 3.78 -0.90 -7.67
CA PHE A 4 4.12 -1.53 -6.38
C PHE A 4 4.32 -3.05 -6.45
N LEU A 5 5.02 -3.53 -5.44
CA LEU A 5 5.29 -4.92 -5.10
C LEU A 5 5.03 -5.15 -3.60
N VAL A 6 4.44 -6.29 -3.28
CA VAL A 6 4.34 -6.86 -1.94
C VAL A 6 4.98 -8.24 -1.96
N TYR A 7 5.76 -8.55 -0.92
CA TYR A 7 6.16 -9.92 -0.56
C TYR A 7 5.69 -10.22 0.86
N LYS A 8 5.12 -11.42 1.07
CA LYS A 8 4.91 -12.01 2.39
C LYS A 8 5.39 -13.45 2.41
N GLY A 9 6.39 -13.75 3.23
CA GLY A 9 7.01 -15.07 3.40
C GLY A 9 6.80 -15.66 4.79
N SER A 10 6.86 -16.99 4.90
CA SER A 10 7.11 -17.71 6.15
C SER A 10 8.54 -17.45 6.63
N ASP A 11 9.49 -17.37 5.69
CA ASP A 11 10.88 -17.00 5.93
C ASP A 11 11.26 -15.62 5.36
N GLU A 12 12.39 -15.09 5.86
CA GLU A 12 12.96 -13.84 5.39
C GLU A 12 13.57 -14.00 4.00
N ILE A 13 13.33 -13.01 3.13
CA ILE A 13 14.02 -12.90 1.85
C ILE A 13 14.85 -11.62 1.81
N LEU A 14 16.03 -11.70 1.19
CA LEU A 14 16.84 -10.52 0.87
C LEU A 14 16.04 -9.59 -0.05
N LEU A 15 16.01 -8.31 0.30
CA LEU A 15 15.41 -7.24 -0.48
C LEU A 15 15.87 -7.24 -1.96
N SER A 16 17.15 -7.55 -2.22
CA SER A 16 17.71 -7.60 -3.59
C SER A 16 16.97 -8.58 -4.51
N LYS A 17 16.60 -9.77 -4.01
CA LYS A 17 15.95 -10.86 -4.76
C LYS A 17 14.57 -10.50 -5.30
N LEU A 18 14.01 -9.40 -4.84
CA LEU A 18 12.72 -8.85 -5.24
C LEU A 18 12.88 -7.52 -5.96
N ILE A 19 13.71 -6.63 -5.41
CA ILE A 19 13.78 -5.23 -5.80
C ILE A 19 14.75 -5.00 -6.96
N LEU A 20 15.89 -5.72 -6.98
CA LEU A 20 17.00 -5.47 -7.91
C LEU A 20 17.16 -6.61 -8.93
N ASP A 21 17.21 -7.84 -8.42
CA ASP A 21 17.77 -9.00 -9.14
C ASP A 21 16.84 -9.57 -10.22
N PRO A 22 15.51 -9.65 -10.05
CA PRO A 22 14.62 -10.17 -11.10
C PRO A 22 14.72 -9.40 -12.42
N THR A 23 14.63 -10.12 -13.54
CA THR A 23 14.74 -9.52 -14.88
C THR A 23 13.67 -8.46 -15.17
N HIS A 24 12.52 -8.52 -14.50
CA HIS A 24 11.48 -7.48 -14.51
C HIS A 24 11.17 -6.94 -13.09
N SER A 25 12.23 -6.74 -12.29
CA SER A 25 12.17 -6.21 -10.91
C SER A 25 11.51 -4.84 -10.81
N ILE A 26 11.10 -4.42 -9.60
CA ILE A 26 10.53 -3.08 -9.38
C ILE A 26 11.53 -1.97 -9.75
N LEU A 27 12.84 -2.20 -9.57
CA LEU A 27 13.90 -1.33 -10.09
C LEU A 27 13.85 -1.25 -11.62
N LYS A 28 13.72 -2.37 -12.33
CA LYS A 28 13.62 -2.37 -13.78
C LYS A 28 12.35 -1.66 -14.26
N GLN A 29 11.21 -1.92 -13.61
CA GLN A 29 9.95 -1.22 -13.86
C GLN A 29 10.04 0.30 -13.64
N SER A 30 10.97 0.80 -12.81
CA SER A 30 11.14 2.24 -12.63
C SER A 30 11.67 2.98 -13.88
N PHE A 31 12.30 2.31 -14.85
CA PHE A 31 12.76 2.94 -16.10
C PHE A 31 12.40 2.16 -17.39
N ASP A 32 11.82 0.97 -17.27
CA ASP A 32 11.32 0.10 -18.35
C ASP A 32 10.04 -0.59 -17.84
N SER A 33 8.99 0.21 -17.55
CA SER A 33 7.64 -0.31 -17.25
C SER A 33 6.99 -0.84 -18.52
N ARG A 34 7.03 -2.16 -18.74
CA ARG A 34 6.51 -2.78 -19.98
C ARG A 34 4.99 -2.79 -20.07
N LEU A 35 4.28 -2.67 -18.94
CA LEU A 35 2.83 -2.49 -18.92
C LEU A 35 2.45 -1.02 -18.61
N ARG A 36 3.28 -0.05 -19.04
CA ARG A 36 2.93 1.37 -19.18
C ARG A 36 2.72 1.73 -20.65
N LEU A 37 1.52 2.20 -20.99
CA LEU A 37 1.12 2.56 -22.35
C LEU A 37 1.04 4.07 -22.62
N ASP A 38 1.33 4.90 -21.61
CA ASP A 38 1.41 6.36 -21.76
C ASP A 38 2.68 6.76 -22.52
N THR A 39 2.49 7.35 -23.70
CA THR A 39 3.54 7.87 -24.58
C THR A 39 3.86 9.36 -24.36
N ARG A 40 3.09 10.07 -23.51
CA ARG A 40 3.23 11.53 -23.29
C ARG A 40 4.26 11.87 -22.23
N ARG A 41 4.51 10.96 -21.30
CA ARG A 41 5.67 10.97 -20.39
C ARG A 41 6.48 9.70 -20.67
N GLY A 42 7.80 9.76 -20.50
CA GLY A 42 8.67 8.59 -20.72
C GLY A 42 8.23 7.35 -19.92
N GLN A 43 8.72 6.17 -20.32
CA GLN A 43 8.39 4.85 -19.73
C GLN A 43 8.86 4.65 -18.26
N ASN A 44 9.12 5.75 -17.57
CA ASN A 44 9.87 5.84 -16.33
C ASN A 44 8.93 6.26 -15.17
N ASN A 45 9.09 5.60 -14.03
CA ASN A 45 8.61 6.02 -12.73
C ASN A 45 9.80 6.64 -12.00
N ALA A 46 10.13 7.86 -12.42
CA ALA A 46 11.35 8.59 -12.05
C ALA A 46 11.22 9.43 -10.77
N ASP A 47 9.98 9.65 -10.30
CA ASP A 47 9.65 10.70 -9.33
C ASP A 47 9.84 10.26 -7.86
N GLY A 48 10.72 9.29 -7.65
CA GLY A 48 11.05 8.69 -6.37
C GLY A 48 10.67 7.21 -6.25
N PHE A 49 11.05 6.62 -5.12
CA PHE A 49 10.71 5.25 -4.72
C PHE A 49 10.57 5.18 -3.20
N GLY A 50 10.01 4.08 -2.71
CA GLY A 50 10.14 3.71 -1.31
C GLY A 50 10.01 2.23 -1.07
N ILE A 51 10.82 1.73 -0.15
CA ILE A 51 10.80 0.37 0.34
C ILE A 51 10.44 0.42 1.82
N GLY A 52 9.46 -0.37 2.24
CA GLY A 52 9.10 -0.55 3.64
C GLY A 52 9.15 -2.03 4.01
N PHE A 53 9.69 -2.35 5.17
CA PHE A 53 9.85 -3.74 5.62
C PHE A 53 9.76 -3.85 7.15
N TYR A 54 9.20 -4.96 7.64
CA TYR A 54 9.20 -5.26 9.07
C TYR A 54 10.52 -5.91 9.49
N THR A 55 10.97 -5.61 10.69
CA THR A 55 12.24 -6.07 11.28
C THR A 55 11.99 -7.12 12.38
N ASP A 56 13.04 -7.58 13.09
CA ASP A 56 12.88 -8.41 14.29
C ASP A 56 11.99 -7.65 15.32
N PRO A 57 10.95 -8.27 15.90
CA PRO A 57 10.03 -7.62 16.85
C PRO A 57 10.70 -6.91 18.04
N LYS A 58 11.93 -7.26 18.41
CA LYS A 58 12.72 -6.56 19.45
C LYS A 58 13.05 -5.10 19.09
N LEU A 59 12.95 -4.73 17.82
CA LEU A 59 13.12 -3.36 17.33
C LEU A 59 11.80 -2.56 17.29
N GLY A 60 10.69 -3.18 17.69
CA GLY A 60 9.34 -2.60 17.72
C GLY A 60 8.44 -3.07 16.57
N SER A 61 7.13 -2.83 16.70
CA SER A 61 6.11 -3.26 15.73
C SER A 61 6.03 -2.37 14.48
N ALA A 62 6.71 -1.22 14.47
CA ALA A 62 6.71 -0.29 13.35
C ALA A 62 7.66 -0.76 12.23
N PRO A 63 7.24 -0.71 10.96
CA PRO A 63 8.11 -1.06 9.84
C PRO A 63 9.21 -0.01 9.64
N CYS A 64 10.37 -0.45 9.16
CA CYS A 64 11.44 0.45 8.70
C CYS A 64 11.14 0.91 7.26
N LEU A 65 11.28 2.21 7.01
CA LEU A 65 11.10 2.81 5.69
C LEU A 65 12.42 3.34 5.13
N PHE A 66 12.59 3.16 3.81
CA PHE A 66 13.60 3.84 3.00
C PHE A 66 12.95 4.40 1.74
N THR A 67 12.58 5.67 1.80
CA THR A 67 12.02 6.49 0.70
C THR A 67 13.08 7.41 0.13
N SER A 68 12.93 7.81 -1.14
CA SER A 68 13.70 8.91 -1.73
C SER A 68 13.00 9.49 -2.96
N THR A 69 13.20 10.78 -3.22
CA THR A 69 12.81 11.45 -4.47
C THR A 69 13.73 11.16 -5.65
N ILE A 70 14.92 10.58 -5.40
CA ILE A 70 15.87 10.19 -6.44
C ILE A 70 15.32 8.95 -7.19
N PRO A 71 15.43 8.86 -8.53
CA PRO A 71 15.03 7.67 -9.26
C PRO A 71 15.78 6.40 -8.77
N ALA A 72 15.04 5.30 -8.60
CA ALA A 72 15.57 4.08 -7.96
C ALA A 72 16.85 3.54 -8.61
N TRP A 73 16.97 3.60 -9.94
CA TRP A 73 18.16 3.16 -10.69
C TRP A 73 19.42 3.96 -10.38
N ASN A 74 19.29 5.20 -9.93
CA ASN A 74 20.41 6.08 -9.58
C ASN A 74 20.76 6.03 -8.07
N CYS A 75 20.00 5.28 -7.25
CA CYS A 75 20.23 5.20 -5.82
C CYS A 75 21.23 4.07 -5.47
N THR A 76 22.51 4.43 -5.33
CA THR A 76 23.56 3.47 -4.89
C THR A 76 23.33 2.94 -3.48
N ASN A 77 22.68 3.72 -2.61
CA ASN A 77 22.31 3.28 -1.26
C ASN A 77 21.20 2.22 -1.28
N LEU A 78 20.23 2.28 -2.22
CA LEU A 78 19.24 1.22 -2.42
C LEU A 78 19.92 -0.11 -2.75
N GLN A 79 20.92 -0.11 -3.62
CA GLN A 79 21.68 -1.32 -3.96
C GLN A 79 22.40 -1.91 -2.74
N ARG A 80 23.07 -1.05 -1.95
CA ARG A 80 23.78 -1.46 -0.72
C ARG A 80 22.82 -2.05 0.32
N ILE A 81 21.78 -1.30 0.69
CA ILE A 81 20.79 -1.69 1.71
C ILE A 81 20.08 -2.98 1.29
N ALA A 82 19.61 -3.07 0.06
CA ALA A 82 18.86 -4.23 -0.41
C ALA A 82 19.70 -5.52 -0.47
N SER A 83 21.03 -5.42 -0.63
CA SER A 83 21.94 -6.56 -0.60
C SER A 83 22.23 -7.14 0.80
N LYS A 84 21.83 -6.42 1.87
CA LYS A 84 22.13 -6.77 3.28
C LYS A 84 20.92 -6.80 4.21
N THR A 85 19.74 -6.44 3.70
CA THR A 85 18.49 -6.41 4.47
C THR A 85 17.61 -7.57 4.03
N ALA A 86 17.08 -8.32 4.99
CA ALA A 86 16.09 -9.36 4.74
C ALA A 86 14.83 -9.09 5.59
N SER A 87 13.67 -9.57 5.12
CA SER A 87 12.42 -9.48 5.88
C SER A 87 11.40 -10.51 5.40
N ARG A 88 10.47 -10.87 6.29
CA ARG A 88 9.27 -11.69 6.00
C ARG A 88 8.16 -10.90 5.31
N LEU A 89 8.17 -9.56 5.36
CA LEU A 89 7.10 -8.74 4.83
C LEU A 89 7.63 -7.40 4.32
N ILE A 90 7.56 -7.23 2.99
CA ILE A 90 8.22 -6.16 2.24
C ILE A 90 7.18 -5.52 1.32
N PHE A 91 7.10 -4.19 1.37
CA PHE A 91 6.43 -3.33 0.42
C PHE A 91 7.49 -2.58 -0.39
N GLY A 92 7.36 -2.54 -1.71
CA GLY A 92 8.24 -1.76 -2.58
C GLY A 92 7.42 -0.98 -3.60
N HIS A 93 7.73 0.30 -3.80
CA HIS A 93 6.96 1.20 -4.64
C HIS A 93 7.88 2.13 -5.43
N VAL A 94 7.50 2.43 -6.68
CA VAL A 94 8.20 3.41 -7.54
C VAL A 94 7.19 4.41 -8.08
N ARG A 95 7.46 5.71 -7.88
CA ARG A 95 6.51 6.80 -8.06
C ARG A 95 6.56 7.37 -9.48
N ALA A 96 5.40 7.65 -10.03
CA ALA A 96 5.24 8.58 -11.15
C ALA A 96 4.18 9.62 -10.78
N THR A 97 4.59 10.88 -10.66
CA THR A 97 3.81 11.96 -10.06
C THR A 97 2.55 12.28 -10.87
N THR A 98 1.39 11.95 -10.31
CA THR A 98 0.09 12.54 -10.69
C THR A 98 -0.24 13.74 -9.82
N GLU A 99 -0.01 13.63 -8.52
CA GLU A 99 -0.37 14.61 -7.50
C GLU A 99 0.78 14.86 -6.52
N GLY A 100 0.77 16.05 -5.91
CA GLY A 100 1.77 16.51 -4.95
C GLY A 100 3.12 16.90 -5.58
N SER A 101 3.94 17.63 -4.83
CA SER A 101 5.29 18.02 -5.22
C SER A 101 6.27 16.82 -5.24
N LEU A 102 7.48 17.04 -5.72
CA LEU A 102 8.60 16.12 -5.51
C LEU A 102 9.11 16.28 -4.07
N SER A 103 8.54 15.51 -3.13
CA SER A 103 8.98 15.39 -1.74
C SER A 103 9.04 13.92 -1.33
N GLU A 104 9.88 13.60 -0.34
CA GLU A 104 9.91 12.26 0.27
C GLU A 104 8.61 11.96 1.01
N ASP A 105 7.95 12.98 1.59
CA ASP A 105 6.60 12.84 2.18
C ASP A 105 5.52 12.45 1.17
N ASN A 106 5.78 12.55 -0.14
CA ASN A 106 4.85 12.12 -1.19
C ASN A 106 5.22 10.74 -1.78
N CYS A 107 6.23 10.06 -1.21
CA CYS A 107 6.70 8.75 -1.68
C CYS A 107 6.14 7.63 -0.80
N HIS A 108 5.37 6.72 -1.41
CA HIS A 108 4.92 5.50 -0.76
C HIS A 108 6.11 4.60 -0.36
N PRO A 109 5.97 3.76 0.68
CA PRO A 109 4.77 3.56 1.50
C PRO A 109 4.64 4.59 2.64
N PHE A 110 3.40 4.88 3.03
CA PHE A 110 3.06 5.66 4.22
C PHE A 110 2.93 4.73 5.43
N THR A 111 3.08 5.26 6.66
CA THR A 111 3.00 4.45 7.90
C THR A 111 2.33 5.19 9.05
N HIS A 112 1.68 4.42 9.95
CA HIS A 112 1.23 4.87 11.28
C HIS A 112 1.27 3.69 12.25
N GLY A 113 2.08 3.78 13.30
CA GLY A 113 2.29 2.65 14.22
C GLY A 113 2.80 1.41 13.48
N SER A 114 2.11 0.28 13.63
CA SER A 114 2.41 -0.96 12.90
C SER A 114 1.84 -1.01 11.48
N LEU A 115 1.01 -0.02 11.08
CA LEU A 115 0.35 -0.01 9.77
C LEU A 115 1.26 0.59 8.69
N MET A 116 1.26 -0.02 7.51
CA MET A 116 1.94 0.47 6.30
C MET A 116 1.01 0.44 5.09
N TRP A 117 1.07 1.47 4.25
CA TRP A 117 0.10 1.74 3.17
C TRP A 117 0.75 2.12 1.83
N MET A 118 0.24 1.56 0.73
CA MET A 118 0.58 1.93 -0.64
C MET A 118 -0.68 2.18 -1.46
N HIS A 119 -0.56 2.99 -2.51
CA HIS A 119 -1.60 3.21 -3.50
C HIS A 119 -1.02 3.20 -4.92
N ASN A 120 -1.71 2.54 -5.85
CA ASN A 120 -1.48 2.61 -7.28
C ASN A 120 -2.76 3.05 -7.98
N GLY A 121 -2.85 4.32 -8.35
CA GLY A 121 -4.10 4.85 -8.85
C GLY A 121 -4.25 6.34 -8.59
N GLY A 122 -5.49 6.78 -8.48
CA GLY A 122 -5.86 8.16 -8.22
C GLY A 122 -7.33 8.26 -7.80
N LEU A 123 -7.64 9.18 -6.90
CA LEU A 123 -9.02 9.48 -6.49
C LEU A 123 -9.68 10.40 -7.52
N GLY A 124 -10.82 9.98 -8.06
CA GLY A 124 -11.60 10.75 -9.03
C GLY A 124 -12.22 12.00 -8.42
N GLY A 125 -12.20 13.11 -9.16
CA GLY A 125 -12.69 14.40 -8.68
C GLY A 125 -11.90 14.99 -7.49
N TRP A 126 -10.62 14.62 -7.30
CA TRP A 126 -9.80 14.97 -6.13
C TRP A 126 -9.92 16.44 -5.67
N LYS A 127 -9.84 17.39 -6.61
CA LYS A 127 -10.02 18.85 -6.40
C LYS A 127 -11.27 19.21 -5.60
N TYR A 128 -12.36 18.46 -5.75
CA TYR A 128 -13.67 18.74 -5.15
C TYR A 128 -13.93 17.93 -3.88
N ILE A 129 -13.37 16.72 -3.78
CA ILE A 129 -13.57 15.87 -2.60
C ILE A 129 -12.57 16.15 -1.47
N LYS A 130 -11.36 16.67 -1.76
CA LYS A 130 -10.29 16.88 -0.76
C LYS A 130 -10.78 17.63 0.49
N ARG A 131 -11.55 18.71 0.31
CA ARG A 131 -12.07 19.50 1.44
C ARG A 131 -13.09 18.72 2.28
N ARG A 132 -14.03 18.03 1.64
CA ARG A 132 -15.04 17.18 2.32
C ARG A 132 -14.40 16.00 3.06
N LEU A 133 -13.34 15.42 2.49
CA LEU A 133 -12.56 14.38 3.14
C LEU A 133 -11.88 14.95 4.39
N GLY A 134 -11.21 16.10 4.29
CA GLY A 134 -10.61 16.78 5.43
C GLY A 134 -11.60 17.14 6.54
N GLU A 135 -12.76 17.69 6.19
CA GLU A 135 -13.87 18.02 7.12
C GLU A 135 -14.44 16.78 7.85
N ARG A 136 -14.19 15.56 7.37
CA ARG A 136 -14.69 14.30 7.94
C ARG A 136 -13.72 13.64 8.92
N LEU A 137 -12.42 13.82 8.74
CA LEU A 137 -11.39 13.19 9.58
C LEU A 137 -11.43 13.76 11.00
N ALA A 138 -11.20 12.92 12.01
CA ALA A 138 -10.83 13.43 13.33
C ALA A 138 -9.48 14.18 13.28
N ASP A 139 -9.33 15.24 14.08
CA ASP A 139 -8.18 16.16 14.06
C ASP A 139 -6.82 15.46 14.02
N LYS A 140 -6.64 14.38 14.79
CA LYS A 140 -5.38 13.63 14.83
C LYS A 140 -5.00 12.95 13.50
N TRP A 141 -5.98 12.56 12.69
CA TRP A 141 -5.76 11.97 11.37
C TRP A 141 -5.56 13.06 10.31
N TYR A 142 -6.30 14.17 10.42
CA TYR A 142 -6.11 15.36 9.59
C TYR A 142 -4.69 15.95 9.77
N LEU A 143 -4.26 16.16 11.01
CA LEU A 143 -2.93 16.69 11.37
C LEU A 143 -1.79 15.69 11.16
N GLY A 144 -2.11 14.41 10.94
CA GLY A 144 -1.13 13.36 10.63
C GLY A 144 -0.63 13.39 9.18
N VAL A 145 -1.36 14.03 8.27
CA VAL A 145 -1.00 14.18 6.85
C VAL A 145 0.13 15.20 6.70
N LYS A 146 1.23 14.80 6.06
CA LYS A 146 2.44 15.62 5.86
C LYS A 146 2.60 16.05 4.41
N GLY A 147 2.31 15.15 3.48
CA GLY A 147 2.40 15.38 2.04
C GLY A 147 1.12 15.98 1.44
N GLY A 148 1.09 16.01 0.11
CA GLY A 148 0.02 16.60 -0.68
C GLY A 148 -0.84 15.59 -1.46
N THR A 149 -0.47 14.31 -1.46
CA THR A 149 -1.08 13.29 -2.33
C THR A 149 -2.45 12.83 -1.86
N ASP A 150 -3.36 12.61 -2.81
CA ASP A 150 -4.63 11.91 -2.60
C ASP A 150 -4.49 10.57 -1.85
N SER A 151 -3.36 9.91 -2.08
CA SER A 151 -2.99 8.60 -1.56
C SER A 151 -2.73 8.58 -0.05
N GLU A 152 -2.19 9.68 0.49
CA GLU A 152 -1.96 9.87 1.93
C GLU A 152 -3.25 10.28 2.64
N TRP A 153 -4.06 11.14 2.01
CA TRP A 153 -5.40 11.47 2.51
C TRP A 153 -6.32 10.24 2.53
N ALA A 154 -6.19 9.34 1.55
CA ALA A 154 -6.88 8.05 1.56
C ALA A 154 -6.39 7.13 2.72
N PHE A 155 -5.10 7.19 3.09
CA PHE A 155 -4.59 6.48 4.27
C PHE A 155 -5.11 7.09 5.58
N ALA A 156 -5.13 8.42 5.70
CA ALA A 156 -5.73 9.10 6.86
C ALA A 156 -7.23 8.75 7.01
N LEU A 157 -7.97 8.67 5.90
CA LEU A 157 -9.36 8.18 5.89
C LEU A 157 -9.46 6.69 6.29
N PHE A 158 -8.49 5.85 5.93
CA PHE A 158 -8.43 4.46 6.40
C PHE A 158 -8.20 4.37 7.91
N LEU A 159 -7.28 5.17 8.47
CA LEU A 159 -7.01 5.22 9.91
C LEU A 159 -8.24 5.70 10.70
N ASP A 160 -8.88 6.79 10.26
CA ASP A 160 -10.14 7.30 10.81
C ASP A 160 -11.28 6.26 10.72
N THR A 161 -11.37 5.52 9.60
CA THR A 161 -12.35 4.44 9.42
C THR A 161 -12.09 3.26 10.36
N LEU A 162 -10.83 2.88 10.55
CA LEU A 162 -10.44 1.79 11.46
C LEU A 162 -10.75 2.15 12.93
N GLU A 163 -10.48 3.39 13.33
CA GLU A 163 -10.87 3.91 14.65
C GLU A 163 -12.39 3.88 14.85
N ARG A 164 -13.17 4.37 13.89
CA ARG A 164 -14.65 4.36 13.97
C ARG A 164 -15.26 2.95 13.94
N LEU A 165 -14.50 1.93 13.54
CA LEU A 165 -14.87 0.52 13.68
C LEU A 165 -14.54 -0.06 15.07
N GLY A 166 -13.98 0.73 15.98
CA GLY A 166 -13.67 0.33 17.36
C GLY A 166 -12.22 -0.13 17.60
N HIS A 167 -11.31 0.15 16.66
CA HIS A 167 -9.91 -0.30 16.74
C HIS A 167 -8.95 0.89 16.65
N ASP A 168 -8.25 1.23 17.74
CA ASP A 168 -7.23 2.29 17.70
C ASP A 168 -6.07 1.90 16.75
N PRO A 169 -5.84 2.63 15.65
CA PRO A 169 -4.76 2.35 14.70
C PRO A 169 -3.36 2.45 15.32
N SER A 170 -3.24 3.10 16.49
CA SER A 170 -1.98 3.31 17.22
C SER A 170 -1.64 2.14 18.16
N ALA A 171 -2.58 1.24 18.45
CA ALA A 171 -2.45 0.21 19.48
C ALA A 171 -1.41 -0.89 19.18
N CYS A 172 -0.95 -1.00 17.93
CA CYS A 172 0.07 -1.96 17.46
C CYS A 172 -0.06 -3.40 18.03
N PRO A 173 -1.21 -4.09 17.86
CA PRO A 173 -1.46 -5.37 18.54
C PRO A 173 -0.45 -6.46 18.15
N GLU A 174 -0.01 -7.28 19.11
CA GLU A 174 1.00 -8.34 18.92
C GLU A 174 0.63 -9.39 17.85
N THR A 175 -0.66 -9.56 17.56
CA THR A 175 -1.16 -10.49 16.53
C THR A 175 -1.72 -9.79 15.29
N GLY A 176 -1.54 -8.47 15.21
CA GLY A 176 -2.19 -7.58 14.24
C GLY A 176 -3.65 -7.28 14.58
N PHE A 177 -4.28 -6.44 13.77
CA PHE A 177 -5.71 -6.11 13.86
C PHE A 177 -6.60 -7.24 13.34
N GLY A 178 -6.03 -8.13 12.53
CA GLY A 178 -6.70 -9.29 11.94
C GLY A 178 -7.30 -8.99 10.56
N PRO A 179 -7.30 -9.99 9.65
CA PRO A 179 -7.59 -9.77 8.23
C PRO A 179 -9.03 -9.30 7.96
N THR A 180 -10.00 -9.73 8.77
CA THR A 180 -11.41 -9.32 8.62
C THR A 180 -11.61 -7.84 8.99
N VAL A 181 -10.91 -7.35 10.01
CA VAL A 181 -10.99 -5.95 10.47
C VAL A 181 -10.41 -5.03 9.40
N LEU A 182 -9.18 -5.29 8.94
CA LEU A 182 -8.53 -4.49 7.90
C LEU A 182 -9.32 -4.49 6.58
N ARG A 183 -9.90 -5.63 6.19
CA ARG A 183 -10.76 -5.73 5.00
C ARG A 183 -12.02 -4.87 5.13
N LYS A 184 -12.73 -4.96 6.26
CA LYS A 184 -13.95 -4.17 6.51
C LYS A 184 -13.64 -2.67 6.57
N ALA A 185 -12.51 -2.28 7.15
CA ALA A 185 -12.02 -0.91 7.12
C ALA A 185 -11.79 -0.45 5.67
N MET A 186 -11.06 -1.24 4.86
CA MET A 186 -10.78 -0.94 3.44
C MET A 186 -12.06 -0.80 2.61
N GLU A 187 -13.01 -1.73 2.71
CA GLU A 187 -14.31 -1.69 2.05
C GLU A 187 -15.08 -0.40 2.44
N ARG A 188 -15.07 -0.04 3.72
CA ARG A 188 -15.73 1.17 4.21
C ARG A 188 -15.00 2.45 3.79
N THR A 189 -13.67 2.43 3.65
CA THR A 189 -12.88 3.54 3.07
C THR A 189 -13.24 3.77 1.60
N ILE A 190 -13.28 2.71 0.78
CA ILE A 190 -13.69 2.79 -0.64
C ILE A 190 -15.13 3.33 -0.77
N ALA A 191 -16.06 2.83 0.05
CA ALA A 191 -17.44 3.32 0.05
C ALA A 191 -17.53 4.82 0.37
N GLN A 192 -16.72 5.33 1.31
CA GLN A 192 -16.69 6.76 1.65
C GLN A 192 -16.07 7.62 0.55
N ILE A 193 -15.04 7.11 -0.15
CA ILE A 193 -14.47 7.80 -1.33
C ILE A 193 -15.54 7.92 -2.42
N ASN A 194 -16.21 6.81 -2.77
CA ASN A 194 -17.32 6.81 -3.73
C ASN A 194 -18.43 7.82 -3.32
N GLU A 195 -18.86 7.81 -2.06
CA GLU A 195 -19.89 8.72 -1.51
C GLU A 195 -19.52 10.21 -1.70
N MET A 196 -18.27 10.59 -1.43
CA MET A 196 -17.81 11.97 -1.60
C MET A 196 -17.72 12.40 -3.07
N THR A 197 -17.34 11.48 -3.96
CA THR A 197 -17.27 11.68 -5.41
C THR A 197 -18.67 11.76 -6.03
N ASP A 198 -19.61 10.91 -5.60
CA ASP A 198 -21.02 10.95 -6.00
C ASP A 198 -21.71 12.26 -5.59
N ALA A 199 -21.28 12.86 -4.47
CA ALA A 199 -21.79 14.13 -3.99
C ALA A 199 -21.24 15.35 -4.75
N ILE A 200 -20.40 15.20 -5.79
CA ILE A 200 -19.95 16.34 -6.60
C ILE A 200 -21.15 16.87 -7.41
N PRO A 201 -21.48 18.18 -7.33
CA PRO A 201 -22.61 18.74 -8.08
C PRO A 201 -22.50 18.52 -9.59
N GLU A 202 -23.59 18.09 -10.22
CA GLU A 202 -23.70 17.87 -11.67
C GLU A 202 -23.28 19.11 -12.49
N SER A 203 -23.58 20.30 -12.00
CA SER A 203 -23.17 21.57 -12.63
C SER A 203 -21.65 21.79 -12.66
N ILE A 204 -20.89 21.15 -11.77
CA ILE A 204 -19.42 21.16 -11.82
C ILE A 204 -18.92 20.13 -12.83
N LEU A 205 -19.51 18.93 -12.82
CA LEU A 205 -19.14 17.85 -13.74
C LEU A 205 -19.29 18.26 -15.20
N GLN A 206 -20.40 18.93 -15.54
CA GLN A 206 -20.69 19.40 -16.90
C GLN A 206 -19.84 20.60 -17.34
N ASN A 207 -19.44 21.48 -16.41
CA ASN A 207 -18.71 22.71 -16.75
C ASN A 207 -17.18 22.56 -16.79
N GLU A 208 -16.60 21.64 -16.01
CA GLU A 208 -15.14 21.51 -15.83
C GLU A 208 -14.55 20.18 -16.33
N ASP A 209 -15.32 19.34 -17.05
CA ASP A 209 -14.92 18.02 -17.58
C ASP A 209 -14.24 17.13 -16.51
N VAL A 210 -14.91 17.02 -15.37
CA VAL A 210 -14.32 16.42 -14.16
C VAL A 210 -14.41 14.91 -14.20
N ASP A 211 -13.28 14.25 -14.41
CA ASP A 211 -13.18 12.80 -14.32
C ASP A 211 -13.33 12.30 -12.88
N THR A 212 -14.50 11.72 -12.59
CA THR A 212 -14.90 11.16 -11.29
C THR A 212 -14.45 9.72 -11.06
N ARG A 213 -13.87 9.05 -12.07
CA ARG A 213 -13.46 7.66 -11.93
C ARG A 213 -12.18 7.51 -11.12
N SER A 214 -12.32 6.85 -9.97
CA SER A 214 -11.22 6.47 -9.10
C SER A 214 -10.64 5.13 -9.52
N LEU A 215 -9.31 5.04 -9.57
CA LEU A 215 -8.55 3.79 -9.62
C LEU A 215 -7.94 3.60 -8.24
N LEU A 216 -8.35 2.56 -7.51
CA LEU A 216 -8.00 2.40 -6.09
C LEU A 216 -7.33 1.04 -5.84
N ASN A 217 -6.16 0.81 -6.44
CA ASN A 217 -5.34 -0.34 -6.07
C ASN A 217 -4.53 0.03 -4.82
N PHE A 218 -5.13 -0.13 -3.65
CA PHE A 218 -4.50 0.06 -2.35
C PHE A 218 -3.79 -1.23 -1.92
N ALA A 219 -2.78 -1.09 -1.05
CA ALA A 219 -2.23 -2.20 -0.27
C ALA A 219 -1.95 -1.72 1.15
N VAL A 220 -2.47 -2.42 2.16
CA VAL A 220 -2.26 -2.13 3.58
C VAL A 220 -1.83 -3.39 4.34
N THR A 221 -0.98 -3.22 5.34
CA THR A 221 -0.51 -4.30 6.22
C THR A 221 -0.37 -3.81 7.66
N ASP A 222 -0.58 -4.71 8.62
CA ASP A 222 -0.33 -4.53 10.06
C ASP A 222 0.89 -5.30 10.59
N GLY A 223 1.64 -5.97 9.70
CA GLY A 223 2.75 -6.89 10.01
C GLY A 223 2.35 -8.37 9.84
N HIS A 224 1.08 -8.68 10.10
CA HIS A 224 0.56 -10.04 10.20
C HIS A 224 -0.33 -10.41 9.01
N SER A 225 -1.12 -9.46 8.53
CA SER A 225 -2.07 -9.58 7.43
C SER A 225 -1.80 -8.52 6.38
N VAL A 226 -2.07 -8.83 5.11
CA VAL A 226 -2.04 -7.86 4.02
C VAL A 226 -3.40 -7.83 3.33
N ILE A 227 -3.88 -6.63 3.04
CA ILE A 227 -5.08 -6.38 2.25
C ILE A 227 -4.67 -5.57 1.02
N CYS A 228 -4.87 -6.12 -0.18
CA CYS A 228 -4.68 -5.43 -1.44
C CYS A 228 -6.02 -5.32 -2.19
N THR A 229 -6.31 -4.20 -2.82
CA THR A 229 -7.50 -4.03 -3.67
C THR A 229 -7.10 -3.95 -5.13
N ARG A 230 -7.98 -4.45 -6.02
CA ARG A 230 -7.99 -4.11 -7.43
C ARG A 230 -9.36 -3.53 -7.75
N TYR A 231 -9.46 -2.21 -7.91
CA TYR A 231 -10.75 -1.53 -7.91
C TYR A 231 -10.81 -0.33 -8.86
N ILE A 232 -11.97 -0.14 -9.48
CA ILE A 232 -12.35 1.03 -10.26
C ILE A 232 -13.81 1.43 -9.98
N SER A 233 -14.05 2.73 -9.77
CA SER A 233 -15.40 3.28 -9.56
C SER A 233 -16.13 3.51 -10.90
N SER A 234 -16.23 2.46 -11.71
CA SER A 234 -16.90 2.41 -13.01
C SER A 234 -17.42 0.99 -13.25
N SER A 235 -18.60 0.83 -13.84
CA SER A 235 -19.12 -0.48 -14.28
C SER A 235 -18.60 -0.85 -15.68
N SER A 236 -18.31 0.14 -16.52
CA SER A 236 -17.89 -0.05 -17.92
C SER A 236 -16.38 -0.07 -18.13
N ASP A 237 -15.59 0.52 -17.23
CA ASP A 237 -14.13 0.57 -17.35
C ASP A 237 -13.43 -0.54 -16.53
N GLU A 238 -12.22 -0.92 -16.96
CA GLU A 238 -11.41 -1.97 -16.36
C GLU A 238 -10.36 -1.41 -15.38
N ALA A 239 -10.16 -2.08 -14.24
CA ALA A 239 -9.27 -1.60 -13.19
C ALA A 239 -7.78 -1.71 -13.55
N ALA A 240 -6.94 -0.93 -12.85
CA ALA A 240 -5.48 -1.01 -12.94
C ALA A 240 -4.97 -2.43 -12.66
N SER A 241 -3.91 -2.82 -13.35
CA SER A 241 -3.37 -4.17 -13.29
C SER A 241 -2.90 -4.56 -11.89
N LEU A 242 -3.20 -5.79 -11.50
CA LEU A 242 -2.73 -6.38 -10.25
C LEU A 242 -2.70 -7.89 -10.39
N TYR A 243 -1.55 -8.47 -10.07
CA TYR A 243 -1.27 -9.89 -10.17
C TYR A 243 -0.81 -10.41 -8.81
N TYR A 244 -1.07 -11.67 -8.52
CA TYR A 244 -0.45 -12.35 -7.38
C TYR A 244 0.19 -13.67 -7.79
N SER A 245 1.19 -14.10 -7.05
CA SER A 245 1.82 -15.41 -7.19
C SER A 245 1.98 -16.02 -5.80
N SER A 246 1.88 -17.33 -5.69
CA SER A 246 2.04 -18.06 -4.43
C SER A 246 2.89 -19.30 -4.67
N GLY A 247 3.63 -19.77 -3.68
CA GLY A 247 4.45 -20.98 -3.82
C GLY A 247 5.36 -21.23 -2.64
N THR A 248 6.22 -22.22 -2.78
CA THR A 248 7.16 -22.66 -1.74
C THR A 248 8.47 -21.88 -1.78
N GLN A 249 8.98 -21.53 -2.96
CA GLN A 249 10.31 -20.92 -3.09
C GLN A 249 10.39 -19.87 -4.22
N TRP A 250 11.15 -18.81 -3.99
CA TRP A 250 11.51 -17.79 -4.97
C TRP A 250 13.00 -17.95 -5.32
N THR A 251 13.27 -18.54 -6.49
CA THR A 251 14.60 -19.02 -6.89
C THR A 251 14.91 -18.65 -8.33
N THR A 252 16.19 -18.65 -8.69
CA THR A 252 16.64 -18.53 -10.08
C THR A 252 16.45 -19.86 -10.80
N ARG A 253 16.07 -19.82 -12.09
CA ARG A 253 15.85 -21.01 -12.93
C ARG A 253 17.09 -21.91 -13.02
N THR A 254 18.28 -21.33 -12.95
CA THR A 254 19.55 -22.03 -12.89
C THR A 254 20.33 -21.64 -11.63
N LYS A 255 21.33 -22.45 -11.27
CA LYS A 255 22.29 -22.11 -10.20
C LYS A 255 23.47 -21.25 -10.68
N ALA A 256 23.39 -20.66 -11.89
CA ALA A 256 24.46 -19.81 -12.40
C ALA A 256 24.49 -18.48 -11.64
N ALA A 257 25.68 -18.01 -11.27
CA ALA A 257 25.86 -16.83 -10.40
C ALA A 257 25.29 -15.52 -10.98
N ASN A 258 25.11 -15.44 -12.31
CA ASN A 258 24.58 -14.27 -13.01
C ASN A 258 23.11 -14.44 -13.44
N ASP A 259 22.45 -15.52 -13.04
CA ASP A 259 21.04 -15.74 -13.41
C ASP A 259 20.11 -14.76 -12.69
N ARG A 260 19.26 -14.10 -13.49
CA ARG A 260 18.25 -13.13 -13.06
C ARG A 260 16.84 -13.54 -13.47
N GLN A 261 16.71 -14.73 -14.06
CA GLN A 261 15.44 -15.36 -14.37
C GLN A 261 14.93 -16.05 -13.11
N TYR A 262 14.31 -15.27 -12.24
CA TYR A 262 13.60 -15.82 -11.08
C TYR A 262 12.32 -16.53 -11.52
N GLN A 263 11.87 -17.50 -10.72
CA GLN A 263 10.60 -18.18 -10.86
C GLN A 263 9.97 -18.45 -9.48
N MET A 264 8.65 -18.61 -9.47
CA MET A 264 7.93 -19.14 -8.31
C MET A 264 7.86 -20.66 -8.43
N GLU A 265 8.47 -21.39 -7.50
CA GLU A 265 8.35 -22.83 -7.43
C GLU A 265 7.21 -23.24 -6.49
N ARG A 266 6.47 -24.29 -6.87
CA ARG A 266 5.36 -24.88 -6.10
C ARG A 266 5.66 -26.37 -5.89
N ARG A 267 6.50 -26.69 -4.90
CA ARG A 267 6.98 -28.08 -4.69
C ARG A 267 6.01 -28.95 -3.89
N ASP A 268 5.12 -28.35 -3.11
CA ASP A 268 4.08 -29.02 -2.34
C ASP A 268 2.72 -28.32 -2.50
N LYS A 269 1.75 -28.69 -1.66
CA LYS A 269 0.39 -28.12 -1.67
C LYS A 269 0.26 -26.82 -0.85
N GLY A 270 1.32 -26.41 -0.16
CA GLY A 270 1.37 -25.20 0.64
C GLY A 270 1.76 -23.97 -0.18
N ALA A 271 1.74 -22.83 0.51
CA ALA A 271 2.42 -21.63 0.08
C ALA A 271 3.22 -21.10 1.27
N ASP A 272 4.51 -20.90 1.08
CA ASP A 272 5.41 -20.21 2.01
C ASP A 272 5.53 -18.73 1.65
N ILE A 273 5.47 -18.45 0.35
CA ILE A 273 5.68 -17.14 -0.23
C ILE A 273 4.41 -16.71 -0.97
N VAL A 274 4.00 -15.48 -0.75
CA VAL A 274 3.02 -14.77 -1.57
C VAL A 274 3.63 -13.46 -2.09
N LEU A 275 3.56 -13.27 -3.39
CA LEU A 275 3.88 -12.01 -4.08
C LEU A 275 2.60 -11.36 -4.58
N VAL A 276 2.50 -10.03 -4.51
CA VAL A 276 1.48 -9.24 -5.22
C VAL A 276 2.18 -8.10 -5.93
N ALA A 277 1.94 -7.92 -7.23
CA ALA A 277 2.63 -6.89 -8.00
C ALA A 277 1.70 -6.23 -9.01
N SER A 278 1.91 -4.94 -9.27
CA SER A 278 1.22 -4.24 -10.37
C SER A 278 1.56 -4.82 -11.75
N GLU A 279 2.80 -5.31 -11.91
CA GLU A 279 3.29 -6.01 -13.11
C GLU A 279 4.12 -7.23 -12.66
N PRO A 280 4.00 -8.40 -13.31
CA PRO A 280 4.76 -9.61 -12.96
C PRO A 280 6.28 -9.36 -12.94
N LEU A 281 7.00 -9.92 -11.96
CA LEU A 281 8.46 -9.79 -11.88
C LEU A 281 9.22 -10.70 -12.87
N THR A 282 8.50 -11.59 -13.54
CA THR A 282 9.03 -12.68 -14.40
C THR A 282 8.17 -12.80 -15.66
N PHE A 283 8.66 -13.51 -16.68
CA PHE A 283 7.96 -13.61 -17.98
C PHE A 283 7.03 -14.83 -18.08
N GLU A 284 7.22 -15.81 -17.21
CA GLU A 284 6.38 -17.01 -17.04
C GLU A 284 5.01 -16.62 -16.46
N ARG A 285 4.11 -16.10 -17.30
CA ARG A 285 2.78 -15.59 -16.90
C ARG A 285 1.92 -16.65 -16.20
N GLU A 286 2.10 -17.92 -16.52
CA GLU A 286 1.45 -19.07 -15.87
C GLU A 286 1.69 -19.14 -14.34
N ASN A 287 2.77 -18.54 -13.85
CA ASN A 287 3.04 -18.45 -12.41
C ASN A 287 2.30 -17.30 -11.71
N TRP A 288 1.63 -16.42 -12.45
CA TRP A 288 0.96 -15.22 -11.97
C TRP A 288 -0.55 -15.28 -12.24
N VAL A 289 -1.34 -15.12 -11.19
CA VAL A 289 -2.81 -15.11 -11.25
C VAL A 289 -3.29 -13.66 -11.30
N ASN A 290 -4.16 -13.36 -12.25
CA ASN A 290 -4.84 -12.07 -12.35
C ASN A 290 -5.76 -11.87 -11.15
N VAL A 291 -5.64 -10.74 -10.45
CA VAL A 291 -6.67 -10.31 -9.50
C VAL A 291 -7.89 -9.80 -10.30
N PRO A 292 -9.13 -10.26 -10.02
CA PRO A 292 -10.33 -9.77 -10.69
C PRO A 292 -10.58 -8.28 -10.43
N THR A 293 -11.23 -7.59 -11.37
CA THR A 293 -11.68 -6.20 -11.15
C THR A 293 -12.73 -6.14 -10.04
N ASN A 294 -12.67 -5.08 -9.24
CA ASN A 294 -13.50 -4.82 -8.07
C ASN A 294 -13.45 -5.99 -7.06
N SER A 295 -12.23 -6.38 -6.68
CA SER A 295 -11.98 -7.41 -5.68
C SER A 295 -10.92 -7.00 -4.65
N ILE A 296 -10.97 -7.66 -3.50
CA ILE A 296 -10.08 -7.49 -2.36
C ILE A 296 -9.34 -8.80 -2.08
N LEU A 297 -8.02 -8.75 -2.24
CA LEU A 297 -7.10 -9.84 -1.98
C LEU A 297 -6.59 -9.72 -0.54
N THR A 298 -6.77 -10.78 0.24
CA THR A 298 -6.35 -10.88 1.64
C THR A 298 -5.27 -11.95 1.76
N ILE A 299 -4.14 -11.61 2.39
CA ILE A 299 -3.07 -12.55 2.74
C ILE A 299 -2.98 -12.62 4.25
N HIS A 300 -3.18 -13.81 4.83
CA HIS A 300 -2.99 -14.04 6.26
C HIS A 300 -2.48 -15.47 6.47
N ARG A 301 -1.40 -15.64 7.27
CA ARG A 301 -0.71 -16.95 7.45
C ARG A 301 -0.50 -17.67 6.12
N GLN A 302 0.07 -16.94 5.15
CA GLN A 302 0.36 -17.38 3.77
C GLN A 302 -0.85 -17.83 2.93
N THR A 303 -2.04 -17.89 3.51
CA THR A 303 -3.29 -18.17 2.81
C THR A 303 -3.74 -16.92 2.05
N VAL A 304 -3.98 -17.07 0.75
CA VAL A 304 -4.52 -16.02 -0.12
C VAL A 304 -6.02 -16.25 -0.31
N MET A 305 -6.82 -15.22 -0.05
CA MET A 305 -8.27 -15.22 -0.27
C MET A 305 -8.65 -14.02 -1.12
N VAL A 306 -9.46 -14.21 -2.16
CA VAL A 306 -9.97 -13.13 -3.02
C VAL A 306 -11.47 -13.04 -2.82
N HIS A 307 -11.97 -11.85 -2.47
CA HIS A 307 -13.40 -11.59 -2.28
C HIS A 307 -13.84 -10.47 -3.24
N PRO A 308 -15.07 -10.52 -3.80
CA PRO A 308 -15.61 -9.40 -4.56
C PRO A 308 -15.92 -8.22 -3.64
N ILE A 309 -15.66 -7.00 -4.10
CA ILE A 309 -16.18 -5.77 -3.49
C ILE A 309 -17.56 -5.54 -4.13
N ILE A 310 -18.63 -5.79 -3.37
CA ILE A 310 -20.00 -5.73 -3.87
C ILE A 310 -20.58 -4.33 -3.64
N ASP A 311 -20.51 -3.49 -4.67
CA ASP A 311 -21.12 -2.17 -4.71
C ASP A 311 -21.84 -1.92 -6.06
N LYS A 312 -22.19 -0.66 -6.37
CA LYS A 312 -22.88 -0.28 -7.61
C LYS A 312 -22.04 -0.44 -8.89
N TYR A 313 -20.74 -0.69 -8.76
CA TYR A 313 -19.81 -0.92 -9.87
C TYR A 313 -19.41 -2.39 -9.99
N PHE A 314 -19.83 -3.26 -9.05
CA PHE A 314 -19.67 -4.70 -9.15
C PHE A 314 -20.62 -5.27 -10.21
N GLU A 315 -20.09 -6.11 -11.10
CA GLU A 315 -20.90 -6.81 -12.09
C GLU A 315 -21.01 -8.30 -11.81
N ARG A 316 -22.22 -8.83 -12.03
CA ARG A 316 -22.58 -10.23 -11.70
C ARG A 316 -22.44 -11.17 -12.88
N ASP A 317 -22.53 -10.66 -14.11
CA ASP A 317 -22.34 -11.48 -15.31
C ASP A 317 -20.83 -11.74 -15.52
N PRO A 318 -20.36 -13.00 -15.49
CA PRO A 318 -18.96 -13.32 -15.78
C PRO A 318 -18.56 -13.05 -17.24
N HIS A 319 -19.50 -12.74 -18.14
CA HIS A 319 -19.23 -12.34 -19.53
C HIS A 319 -19.22 -10.82 -19.74
N HIS A 320 -19.43 -10.03 -18.69
CA HIS A 320 -19.43 -8.57 -18.79
C HIS A 320 -18.05 -8.04 -19.19
N ILE A 321 -17.97 -7.38 -20.35
CA ILE A 321 -16.71 -6.87 -20.92
C ILE A 321 -16.50 -5.42 -20.48
N ARG A 322 -15.31 -5.14 -19.96
CA ARG A 322 -14.89 -3.79 -19.51
C ARG A 322 -13.87 -3.17 -20.47
N SER A 323 -13.96 -1.87 -20.65
CA SER A 323 -13.05 -1.09 -21.50
C SER A 323 -11.71 -0.85 -20.80
N SER A 324 -10.61 -1.20 -21.47
CA SER A 324 -9.26 -0.83 -21.04
C SER A 324 -8.88 0.63 -21.38
N ALA A 325 -9.72 1.37 -22.10
CA ALA A 325 -9.37 2.69 -22.63
C ALA A 325 -9.05 3.70 -21.53
N PHE A 326 -9.82 3.70 -20.44
CA PHE A 326 -9.60 4.61 -19.32
C PHE A 326 -8.26 4.40 -18.61
N VAL A 327 -7.98 3.14 -18.23
CA VAL A 327 -6.76 2.77 -17.53
C VAL A 327 -5.52 3.03 -18.41
N GLN A 328 -5.62 2.81 -19.73
CA GLN A 328 -4.61 3.17 -20.72
C GLN A 328 -4.40 4.70 -20.81
N ALA A 329 -5.47 5.50 -20.84
CA ALA A 329 -5.39 6.95 -20.88
C ALA A 329 -4.70 7.55 -19.64
N LYS A 330 -4.78 6.88 -18.48
CA LYS A 330 -4.05 7.21 -17.24
C LYS A 330 -2.60 6.67 -17.21
N GLY A 331 -2.14 5.99 -18.25
CA GLY A 331 -0.78 5.42 -18.30
C GLY A 331 -0.59 4.20 -17.40
N LEU A 332 -1.65 3.40 -17.26
CA LEU A 332 -1.71 2.11 -16.61
C LEU A 332 -2.13 1.05 -17.66
N THR A 333 -2.30 -0.18 -17.20
CA THR A 333 -2.78 -1.31 -18.00
C THR A 333 -3.88 -2.05 -17.25
N SER A 334 -4.73 -2.75 -18.00
CA SER A 334 -5.64 -3.78 -17.52
C SER A 334 -4.91 -5.13 -17.35
N ASN A 335 -5.49 -6.06 -16.59
CA ASN A 335 -5.07 -7.46 -16.62
C ASN A 335 -5.50 -8.15 -17.93
N GLU A 336 -6.62 -7.72 -18.52
CA GLU A 336 -7.11 -8.24 -19.79
C GLU A 336 -6.33 -7.67 -20.98
N LYS A 337 -6.07 -8.54 -21.97
CA LYS A 337 -5.56 -8.11 -23.28
C LYS A 337 -6.72 -7.50 -24.06
N THR A 338 -6.53 -6.28 -24.58
CA THR A 338 -7.38 -5.75 -25.64
C THR A 338 -7.45 -6.79 -26.75
N ARG A 339 -8.66 -7.21 -27.16
CA ARG A 339 -8.81 -7.87 -28.46
C ARG A 339 -8.43 -6.83 -29.51
N SER A 340 -7.29 -7.05 -30.18
CA SER A 340 -7.03 -6.35 -31.43
C SER A 340 -8.02 -6.87 -32.45
N ASP A 341 -8.84 -5.99 -33.03
CA ASP A 341 -9.86 -6.31 -34.06
C ASP A 341 -9.24 -6.64 -35.43
N SER A 342 -8.23 -7.51 -35.41
CA SER A 342 -7.47 -8.04 -36.55
C SER A 342 -7.37 -9.58 -36.50
N ALA A 343 -8.36 -10.23 -35.87
CA ALA A 343 -8.47 -11.68 -35.84
C ALA A 343 -8.99 -12.24 -37.18
N SER A 344 -8.11 -12.88 -37.94
CA SER A 344 -8.50 -13.66 -39.13
C SER A 344 -9.39 -14.86 -38.75
N PRO A 345 -10.24 -15.39 -39.65
CA PRO A 345 -11.36 -16.28 -39.29
C PRO A 345 -11.02 -17.65 -38.65
N ALA A 346 -9.74 -18.02 -38.56
CA ALA A 346 -9.29 -19.34 -38.11
C ALA A 346 -9.16 -19.50 -36.57
N ALA A 347 -9.50 -18.47 -35.78
CA ALA A 347 -9.25 -18.47 -34.33
C ALA A 347 -10.38 -19.04 -33.46
N ILE A 348 -11.54 -19.37 -34.03
CA ILE A 348 -12.77 -19.72 -33.28
C ILE A 348 -12.65 -21.07 -32.55
N ASP A 349 -11.86 -22.01 -33.06
CA ASP A 349 -11.84 -23.41 -32.58
C ASP A 349 -10.88 -23.67 -31.39
N ARG A 350 -10.06 -22.68 -31.00
CA ARG A 350 -9.08 -22.87 -29.89
C ARG A 350 -9.63 -22.63 -28.49
N HIS A 351 -10.73 -21.89 -28.34
CA HIS A 351 -11.25 -21.53 -27.02
C HIS A 351 -11.95 -22.66 -26.27
N GLN A 352 -12.38 -23.73 -26.95
CA GLN A 352 -12.96 -24.91 -26.30
C GLN A 352 -11.94 -25.59 -25.36
N HIS A 353 -10.66 -25.63 -25.75
CA HIS A 353 -9.60 -26.35 -25.05
C HIS A 353 -9.03 -25.61 -23.83
N GLU A 354 -9.05 -24.28 -23.78
CA GLU A 354 -8.58 -23.50 -22.61
C GLU A 354 -9.55 -23.59 -21.43
N LEU A 355 -10.86 -23.67 -21.69
CA LEU A 355 -11.90 -23.78 -20.66
C LEU A 355 -11.91 -25.14 -19.95
N ASP A 356 -11.53 -26.23 -20.62
CA ASP A 356 -11.39 -27.54 -19.98
C ASP A 356 -10.18 -27.63 -19.03
N GLY A 357 -9.14 -26.81 -19.24
CA GLY A 357 -8.06 -26.61 -18.28
C GLY A 357 -8.55 -26.00 -16.96
N TYR A 358 -9.42 -24.99 -17.05
CA TYR A 358 -10.06 -24.37 -15.88
C TYR A 358 -10.95 -25.35 -15.10
N ARG A 359 -11.70 -26.21 -15.78
CA ARG A 359 -12.51 -27.26 -15.12
C ARG A 359 -11.65 -28.24 -14.33
N LYS A 360 -10.51 -28.69 -14.88
CA LYS A 360 -9.62 -29.65 -14.21
C LYS A 360 -8.98 -29.13 -12.92
N MET A 361 -8.75 -27.83 -12.78
CA MET A 361 -8.29 -27.25 -11.50
C MET A 361 -9.40 -27.13 -10.45
N MET A 362 -10.64 -26.86 -10.87
CA MET A 362 -11.78 -26.67 -9.95
C MET A 362 -12.37 -27.99 -9.40
N THR A 363 -12.23 -29.13 -10.10
CA THR A 363 -12.87 -30.40 -9.70
C THR A 363 -12.14 -31.22 -8.63
N THR A 364 -10.92 -30.86 -8.24
CA THR A 364 -10.05 -31.75 -7.42
C THR A 364 -10.24 -31.61 -5.90
N THR A 365 -11.25 -30.87 -5.44
CA THR A 365 -11.40 -30.50 -4.00
C THR A 365 -12.77 -30.86 -3.39
N LEU A 366 -13.70 -31.47 -4.13
CA LEU A 366 -15.02 -31.86 -3.59
C LEU A 366 -15.43 -33.28 -4.00
N GLN A 367 -15.08 -34.27 -3.18
CA GLN A 367 -15.74 -35.58 -3.15
C GLN A 367 -16.44 -35.76 -1.80
N PHE A 368 -17.76 -35.63 -1.79
CA PHE A 368 -18.62 -36.21 -0.76
C PHE A 368 -19.50 -37.29 -1.41
N GLY A 369 -19.60 -38.45 -0.76
CA GLY A 369 -20.35 -39.60 -1.27
C GLY A 369 -21.87 -39.38 -1.23
N PRO A 370 -22.64 -40.17 -2.00
CA PRO A 370 -24.07 -39.94 -2.17
C PRO A 370 -24.89 -40.50 -1.01
N SER A 371 -25.79 -39.67 -0.47
CA SER A 371 -26.92 -40.11 0.37
C SER A 371 -28.23 -39.64 -0.25
N ARG A 372 -29.21 -40.55 -0.32
CA ARG A 372 -30.49 -40.37 -1.03
C ARG A 372 -31.58 -39.82 -0.10
N SER A 373 -32.37 -38.86 -0.59
CA SER A 373 -33.85 -38.76 -0.40
C SER A 373 -34.35 -37.42 -0.97
N LEU A 374 -35.08 -37.44 -2.09
CA LEU A 374 -36.56 -37.36 -2.15
C LEU A 374 -37.14 -35.96 -1.85
N SER A 375 -37.42 -35.23 -2.94
CA SER A 375 -38.36 -34.11 -2.96
C SER A 375 -39.81 -34.60 -2.77
N PRO A 376 -40.76 -33.68 -2.54
CA PRO A 376 -41.83 -33.57 -3.53
C PRO A 376 -42.13 -32.13 -3.99
N ASP A 377 -42.57 -32.02 -5.25
CA ASP A 377 -43.14 -30.83 -5.87
C ASP A 377 -44.38 -30.30 -5.13
N LEU A 378 -44.54 -28.98 -5.09
CA LEU A 378 -45.86 -28.34 -5.18
C LEU A 378 -45.81 -27.07 -6.01
N THR A 379 -46.41 -27.15 -7.20
CA THR A 379 -46.70 -26.02 -8.08
C THR A 379 -47.74 -25.06 -7.47
N ARG A 380 -47.59 -23.73 -7.59
CA ARG A 380 -48.70 -22.87 -8.06
C ARG A 380 -48.31 -21.45 -8.55
N ARG A 381 -48.62 -21.23 -9.83
CA ARG A 381 -48.99 -20.00 -10.59
C ARG A 381 -48.89 -18.60 -9.96
N SER A 382 -48.46 -17.70 -10.85
CA SER A 382 -48.60 -16.24 -10.82
C SER A 382 -50.04 -15.70 -10.70
N ARG A 383 -50.17 -14.46 -10.21
CA ARG A 383 -50.99 -13.36 -10.79
C ARG A 383 -50.84 -12.03 -10.03
N THR A 384 -50.32 -11.02 -10.70
CA THR A 384 -50.74 -9.59 -10.57
C THR A 384 -52.00 -9.40 -11.46
N PRO A 385 -52.88 -8.36 -11.29
CA PRO A 385 -52.52 -6.95 -11.55
C PRO A 385 -53.30 -5.85 -10.75
N ALA A 386 -52.89 -4.59 -10.96
CA ALA A 386 -53.69 -3.35 -10.83
C ALA A 386 -54.21 -2.95 -9.42
N SER A 387 -54.63 -1.71 -9.14
CA SER A 387 -54.28 -0.36 -9.66
C SER A 387 -54.96 0.65 -8.73
N ALA A 388 -54.26 1.67 -8.23
CA ALA A 388 -54.88 2.86 -7.66
C ALA A 388 -53.95 4.06 -7.79
N ARG A 389 -54.52 5.18 -8.25
CA ARG A 389 -53.88 6.46 -8.53
C ARG A 389 -54.75 7.50 -7.85
N GLU A 390 -54.19 8.39 -7.04
CA GLU A 390 -54.68 9.77 -6.92
C GLU A 390 -53.75 10.67 -6.09
N THR A 391 -53.50 11.86 -6.64
CA THR A 391 -52.92 13.03 -5.98
C THR A 391 -54.05 13.92 -5.46
N PRO A 392 -53.79 14.82 -4.49
CA PRO A 392 -53.69 16.22 -4.92
C PRO A 392 -52.61 17.06 -4.22
N THR A 393 -52.25 18.16 -4.89
CA THR A 393 -51.49 19.32 -4.42
C THR A 393 -52.28 20.58 -4.80
N PRO A 394 -51.84 21.83 -4.53
CA PRO A 394 -50.84 22.33 -3.58
C PRO A 394 -51.41 23.43 -2.64
N VAL A 395 -50.62 23.91 -1.67
CA VAL A 395 -50.75 25.28 -1.13
C VAL A 395 -49.37 25.93 -1.02
N SER A 396 -49.26 27.17 -1.47
CA SER A 396 -48.03 27.97 -1.58
C SER A 396 -47.92 29.00 -0.47
N HIS A 397 -46.72 29.26 0.05
CA HIS A 397 -46.34 30.59 0.55
C HIS A 397 -44.87 30.90 0.29
N SER A 398 -44.62 32.09 -0.27
CA SER A 398 -43.31 32.66 -0.57
C SER A 398 -43.03 33.87 0.31
N VAL A 399 -41.81 34.03 0.82
CA VAL A 399 -41.31 35.32 1.31
C VAL A 399 -39.84 35.49 0.89
N GLN A 400 -39.55 36.57 0.17
CA GLN A 400 -38.20 37.10 -0.07
C GLN A 400 -37.96 38.29 0.88
N ALA A 401 -36.74 38.48 1.38
CA ALA A 401 -36.26 39.79 1.89
C ALA A 401 -34.72 39.86 2.01
N SER A 402 -34.12 40.91 1.44
CA SER A 402 -32.72 41.41 1.58
C SER A 402 -32.57 42.69 0.72
N PRO A 403 -31.52 43.54 0.82
CA PRO A 403 -30.52 43.79 1.90
C PRO A 403 -30.93 45.12 2.61
N PRO A 404 -30.20 46.27 2.72
CA PRO A 404 -28.77 46.69 2.78
C PRO A 404 -28.45 47.46 4.11
N PRO A 405 -27.37 48.29 4.29
CA PRO A 405 -26.19 48.59 3.47
C PRO A 405 -24.81 48.44 4.19
N SER A 406 -23.75 48.82 3.44
CA SER A 406 -22.31 48.67 3.68
C SER A 406 -21.60 49.93 4.22
N GLU A 407 -20.42 49.77 4.83
CA GLU A 407 -19.27 50.70 4.66
C GLU A 407 -17.89 50.00 4.88
N PRO A 408 -16.77 50.54 4.35
CA PRO A 408 -15.49 49.83 4.27
C PRO A 408 -14.43 50.29 5.29
N SER A 409 -13.47 49.42 5.65
CA SER A 409 -12.25 49.82 6.37
C SER A 409 -10.96 49.26 5.76
N ASN A 410 -10.19 50.12 5.09
CA ASN A 410 -8.78 49.88 4.76
C ASN A 410 -7.92 49.89 6.04
N LYS A 411 -7.01 48.92 6.20
CA LYS A 411 -5.74 49.08 6.94
C LYS A 411 -4.70 48.01 6.54
N PRO A 412 -3.40 48.34 6.49
CA PRO A 412 -2.39 47.53 5.80
C PRO A 412 -1.66 46.50 6.69
N THR A 413 -1.06 45.51 6.04
CA THR A 413 -0.12 44.52 6.58
C THR A 413 1.26 45.11 6.88
N PRO A 414 1.92 44.73 8.00
CA PRO A 414 3.37 44.89 8.19
C PRO A 414 4.14 43.64 7.74
N ALA A 415 5.38 43.84 7.27
CA ALA A 415 6.23 42.81 6.68
C ALA A 415 7.09 42.02 7.70
N GLN A 416 7.69 40.93 7.21
CA GLN A 416 8.56 40.02 7.95
C GLN A 416 9.86 40.69 8.45
N GLY A 417 10.31 40.31 9.66
CA GLY A 417 11.63 40.66 10.20
C GLY A 417 12.37 39.43 10.72
N ASN A 418 13.45 39.03 10.05
CA ASN A 418 14.33 37.95 10.50
C ASN A 418 15.34 38.45 11.53
N ILE A 419 15.47 37.78 12.68
CA ILE A 419 16.58 38.01 13.62
C ILE A 419 17.30 36.68 13.90
N LYS A 420 18.54 36.57 13.41
CA LYS A 420 19.49 35.51 13.80
C LYS A 420 20.32 35.99 15.00
N VAL A 421 20.38 35.22 16.08
CA VAL A 421 21.33 35.43 17.17
C VAL A 421 22.32 34.26 17.21
N LYS A 422 23.63 34.56 17.19
CA LYS A 422 24.72 33.57 17.27
C LYS A 422 25.96 34.20 17.91
N ARG A 423 26.37 33.71 19.09
CA ARG A 423 27.71 33.84 19.77
C ARG A 423 27.58 33.31 21.21
N ARG A 424 28.62 32.80 21.89
CA ARG A 424 30.00 32.40 21.50
C ARG A 424 30.54 31.43 22.58
N SER A 425 31.48 30.56 22.22
CA SER A 425 32.20 29.68 23.15
C SER A 425 33.31 30.41 23.93
N ILE A 426 33.73 29.84 25.07
CA ILE A 426 34.90 30.25 25.87
C ILE A 426 35.82 29.04 26.09
N GLN A 427 37.13 29.27 26.18
CA GLN A 427 38.21 28.29 26.43
C GLN A 427 39.01 28.64 27.72
N PRO A 428 39.89 27.76 28.25
CA PRO A 428 40.10 27.59 29.70
C PRO A 428 41.38 28.25 30.27
N LEU A 429 41.62 28.03 31.56
CA LEU A 429 42.86 28.39 32.28
C LEU A 429 43.44 27.19 33.07
N GLU A 430 44.69 27.28 33.52
CA GLU A 430 45.61 26.15 33.79
C GLU A 430 45.83 25.78 35.27
N SER A 431 46.23 24.51 35.48
CA SER A 431 47.14 23.90 36.49
C SER A 431 47.46 24.54 37.86
N ASN A 432 47.52 23.72 38.93
CA ASN A 432 48.78 23.48 39.68
C ASN A 432 48.84 22.21 40.59
N ASN A 433 50.07 21.83 40.93
CA ASN A 433 50.69 20.64 41.57
C ASN A 433 50.21 20.02 42.92
N GLY A 434 50.55 18.71 43.06
CA GLY A 434 51.19 18.06 44.25
C GLY A 434 50.28 17.36 45.29
N SER A 435 50.68 16.31 46.04
CA SER A 435 51.80 15.33 45.97
C SER A 435 51.69 14.28 47.11
N THR A 436 52.13 13.01 46.92
CA THR A 436 52.56 11.99 47.94
C THR A 436 51.51 11.47 48.98
N THR A 437 51.47 10.23 49.50
CA THR A 437 52.39 9.04 49.53
C THR A 437 51.65 7.74 50.00
N ASP A 438 52.17 6.56 49.60
CA ASP A 438 52.27 5.24 50.32
C ASP A 438 51.02 4.53 50.94
N LEU A 439 50.63 3.33 50.43
CA LEU A 439 50.95 1.93 50.86
C LEU A 439 50.12 1.44 52.08
N ASP A 440 49.43 0.27 52.09
CA ASP A 440 49.98 -1.08 51.89
C ASP A 440 48.89 -2.22 51.87
N GLN A 441 49.27 -3.42 51.38
CA GLN A 441 48.78 -4.82 51.67
C GLN A 441 47.25 -5.16 51.62
N ILE A 442 46.72 -6.00 50.69
CA ILE A 442 46.91 -7.46 50.38
C ILE A 442 46.05 -8.45 51.22
N SER A 443 45.10 -9.14 50.57
CA SER A 443 44.73 -10.59 50.68
C SER A 443 43.60 -10.87 49.65
N ASP A 444 43.78 -11.80 48.71
CA ASP A 444 43.39 -13.23 48.74
C ASP A 444 41.86 -13.47 48.83
N THR A 445 41.20 -14.33 48.04
CA THR A 445 41.62 -15.28 46.97
C THR A 445 40.42 -15.64 46.05
N ASP A 446 40.66 -16.53 45.08
CA ASP A 446 39.70 -17.40 44.35
C ASP A 446 38.97 -16.88 43.09
N GLU A 447 39.42 -17.40 41.94
CA GLU A 447 38.66 -17.44 40.67
C GLU A 447 37.47 -18.43 40.73
N PRO A 448 36.41 -18.15 39.95
CA PRO A 448 35.61 -19.21 39.34
C PRO A 448 35.62 -19.20 37.81
N THR A 449 35.43 -20.38 37.24
CA THR A 449 35.71 -20.72 35.84
C THR A 449 34.68 -20.26 34.80
N ARG A 450 35.18 -19.63 33.72
CA ARG A 450 34.81 -19.85 32.30
C ARG A 450 33.32 -19.97 31.94
N ALA A 451 32.54 -18.91 32.19
CA ALA A 451 31.19 -18.75 31.63
C ALA A 451 30.90 -17.32 31.16
N ASP A 452 31.80 -16.70 30.37
CA ASP A 452 31.61 -15.30 29.95
C ASP A 452 32.21 -14.94 28.58
N VAL A 453 31.39 -14.96 27.53
CA VAL A 453 31.67 -14.27 26.25
C VAL A 453 30.39 -13.59 25.74
N ARG A 454 29.84 -12.67 26.56
CA ARG A 454 28.81 -11.70 26.13
C ARG A 454 28.69 -10.49 27.05
N ASN A 455 29.82 -9.92 27.50
CA ASN A 455 29.83 -8.71 28.32
C ASN A 455 29.90 -7.42 27.44
N PRO A 456 28.90 -6.52 27.50
CA PRO A 456 28.79 -5.36 26.60
C PRO A 456 29.74 -4.18 26.90
N ARG A 457 30.64 -4.29 27.89
CA ARG A 457 31.53 -3.18 28.32
C ARG A 457 32.78 -2.93 27.46
N LYS A 458 32.87 -3.47 26.24
CA LYS A 458 34.00 -3.18 25.31
C LYS A 458 33.95 -1.81 24.61
N LEU A 459 32.82 -1.10 24.69
CA LEU A 459 32.66 0.22 24.06
C LEU A 459 33.33 1.37 24.83
N SER A 460 33.58 1.21 26.14
CA SER A 460 34.22 2.25 26.96
C SER A 460 35.74 2.38 26.78
N GLN A 461 36.37 1.49 25.98
CA GLN A 461 37.82 1.58 25.68
C GLN A 461 38.15 2.62 24.60
N TYR A 462 37.16 3.21 23.93
CA TYR A 462 37.36 4.06 22.75
C TYR A 462 37.00 5.54 22.96
N PHE A 463 36.43 5.93 24.10
CA PHE A 463 35.95 7.30 24.37
C PHE A 463 36.21 7.73 25.83
N PRO A 464 37.48 7.98 26.23
CA PRO A 464 37.84 8.32 27.60
C PRO A 464 37.34 9.70 28.08
N GLU A 465 36.97 10.60 27.16
CA GLU A 465 36.48 11.96 27.44
C GLU A 465 35.07 12.06 28.09
N LEU A 466 34.37 10.94 28.34
CA LEU A 466 32.98 10.95 28.81
C LEU A 466 32.75 10.76 30.33
N THR A 467 33.79 10.70 31.16
CA THR A 467 33.63 10.59 32.62
C THR A 467 34.62 11.46 33.41
N PHE A 468 34.13 12.59 33.93
CA PHE A 468 34.75 13.34 35.02
C PHE A 468 33.69 13.89 35.98
N VAL A 469 34.07 14.01 37.26
CA VAL A 469 33.29 14.59 38.39
C VAL A 469 32.12 13.67 38.84
N THR A 470 31.97 13.24 40.10
CA THR A 470 32.38 13.79 41.42
C THR A 470 33.17 12.83 42.32
N ASN A 471 33.98 13.40 43.22
CA ASN A 471 34.79 12.71 44.24
C ASN A 471 33.99 12.24 45.48
N ALA A 472 34.46 11.13 46.07
CA ALA A 472 34.70 10.91 47.50
C ALA A 472 35.58 9.64 47.57
N GLY A 473 36.82 9.64 48.06
CA GLY A 473 37.37 10.30 49.26
C GLY A 473 37.35 9.29 50.43
N PRO A 474 38.38 9.17 51.27
CA PRO A 474 39.54 10.06 51.43
C PRO A 474 40.76 9.68 50.57
#